data_AF-A0A9D4NEV8-F1
#
_entry.id   AF-A0A9D4NEV8-F1
#
_cell.length_a   1.000
_cell.length_b   1.000
_cell.length_c   1.000
_cell.angle_alpha   90.00
_cell.angle_beta   90.00
_cell.angle_gamma   90.00
#
_symmetry.space_group_name_H-M   'P 1'
#
loop_
_entity.id
_entity.type
_entity.pdbx_description
1 polymer ?
#
loop_
_entity_poly.entity_id
_entity_poly.type
_entity_poly.pdbx_seq_one_letter_code
_entity_poly.pdbx_strand_id
1 'polypeptide(L)'
;MTIQEACSSIKDFYLDQSSDGRLSLKQAHNYWHQIQGQLHITGTNTCDLVVWTNKDLQVIRIAKDHLWSVNLSKMIDFYFSSFLPSLYE
;
A
#
# COMPACT_ATOMS: atom_id res chain seq x y z
N MET A 1 13.96 13.62 9.44
CA MET A 1 13.21 14.13 8.29
C MET A 1 11.75 13.94 8.62
N THR A 2 10.91 14.95 8.45
CA THR A 2 9.44 14.79 8.54
C THR A 2 8.93 14.04 7.32
N ILE A 3 7.68 13.56 7.34
CA ILE A 3 7.14 12.79 6.23
C ILE A 3 6.91 13.71 5.01
N GLN A 4 6.60 14.98 5.24
CA GLN A 4 6.45 15.99 4.18
C GLN A 4 7.80 16.34 3.53
N GLU A 5 8.86 16.45 4.33
CA GLU A 5 10.23 16.61 3.80
C GLU A 5 10.61 15.41 2.94
N ALA A 6 10.24 14.19 3.35
CA ALA A 6 10.48 12.97 2.58
C ALA A 6 9.75 13.01 1.21
N CYS A 7 8.47 13.42 1.17
CA CYS A 7 7.74 13.59 -0.09
C CYS A 7 8.42 14.54 -1.08
N SER A 8 9.10 15.57 -0.58
CA SER A 8 9.73 16.60 -1.42
C SER A 8 11.18 16.28 -1.83
N SER A 9 11.89 15.47 -1.03
CA SER A 9 13.34 15.28 -1.16
C SER A 9 13.75 13.85 -1.55
N ILE A 10 12.93 12.84 -1.26
CA ILE A 10 13.21 11.46 -1.63
C ILE A 10 12.58 11.18 -2.99
N LYS A 11 13.43 10.85 -3.96
CA LYS A 11 12.97 10.38 -5.26
C LYS A 11 12.17 9.09 -5.09
N ASP A 12 11.04 9.00 -5.81
CA ASP A 12 10.16 7.83 -5.82
C ASP A 12 9.58 7.47 -4.44
N PHE A 13 9.46 8.44 -3.52
CA PHE A 13 8.75 8.24 -2.26
C PHE A 13 7.30 7.81 -2.52
N TYR A 14 6.80 6.88 -1.71
CA TYR A 14 5.53 6.20 -1.97
C TYR A 14 4.29 7.05 -1.65
N LEU A 15 4.44 8.14 -0.89
CA LEU A 15 3.37 9.11 -0.64
C LEU A 15 3.47 10.30 -1.60
N ASP A 16 2.31 10.86 -1.93
CA ASP A 16 2.15 12.19 -2.52
C ASP A 16 1.59 13.17 -1.49
N GLN A 17 1.94 14.44 -1.66
CA GLN A 17 1.36 15.55 -0.93
C GLN A 17 0.53 16.41 -1.88
N SER A 18 -0.74 16.63 -1.57
CA SER A 18 -1.59 17.56 -2.31
C SER A 18 -1.28 19.02 -1.96
N SER A 19 -1.79 19.95 -2.77
CA SER A 19 -1.58 21.39 -2.57
C SER A 19 -2.10 21.93 -1.23
N ASP A 20 -3.08 21.26 -0.63
CA ASP A 20 -3.63 21.55 0.71
C ASP A 20 -2.83 20.90 1.85
N GLY A 21 -1.73 20.21 1.54
CA GLY A 21 -0.84 19.58 2.50
C GLY A 21 -1.24 18.16 2.92
N ARG A 22 -2.34 17.60 2.41
CA ARG A 22 -2.77 16.23 2.75
C ARG A 22 -1.85 15.20 2.10
N LEU A 23 -1.58 14.14 2.85
CA LEU A 23 -0.77 13.01 2.38
C LEU A 23 -1.67 11.89 1.85
N SER A 24 -1.27 11.27 0.74
CA SER A 24 -1.96 10.13 0.15
C SER A 24 -0.96 9.12 -0.39
N LEU A 25 -1.33 7.84 -0.38
CA LEU A 25 -0.50 6.79 -0.97
C LEU A 25 -0.70 6.75 -2.48
N LYS A 26 0.41 6.73 -3.25
CA LYS A 26 0.39 6.57 -4.70
C LYS A 26 -0.30 5.26 -5.09
N GLN A 27 -1.37 5.34 -5.86
CA GLN A 27 -2.12 4.14 -6.29
C GLN A 27 -1.28 3.21 -7.17
N ALA A 28 -0.35 3.76 -7.96
CA ALA A 28 0.58 2.98 -8.78
C ALA A 28 1.74 2.35 -7.98
N HIS A 29 1.88 2.66 -6.68
CA HIS A 29 2.97 2.16 -5.87
C HIS A 29 2.65 0.78 -5.27
N ASN A 30 3.67 -0.07 -5.12
CA ASN A 30 3.52 -1.45 -4.63
C ASN A 30 2.78 -1.56 -3.29
N TYR A 31 3.03 -0.63 -2.36
CA TYR A 31 2.31 -0.61 -1.08
C TYR A 31 0.80 -0.46 -1.22
N TRP A 32 0.33 0.27 -2.24
CA TRP A 32 -1.11 0.38 -2.46
C TRP A 32 -1.70 -0.97 -2.88
N HIS A 33 -1.05 -1.67 -3.81
CA HIS A 33 -1.46 -3.01 -4.22
C HIS A 33 -1.39 -4.02 -3.06
N GLN A 34 -0.38 -3.94 -2.19
CA GLN A 34 -0.30 -4.80 -0.99
C GLN A 34 -1.50 -4.59 -0.06
N ILE A 35 -1.82 -3.33 0.24
CA ILE A 35 -2.94 -2.98 1.12
C ILE A 35 -4.26 -3.38 0.49
N GLN A 36 -4.46 -3.13 -0.81
CA GLN A 36 -5.67 -3.56 -1.52
C GLN A 36 -5.83 -5.08 -1.49
N GLY A 37 -4.75 -5.84 -1.70
CA GLY A 37 -4.76 -7.30 -1.56
C GLY A 37 -5.22 -7.75 -0.18
N GLN A 38 -4.65 -7.17 0.87
CA GLN A 38 -5.02 -7.47 2.25
C GLN A 38 -6.48 -7.13 2.54
N LEU A 39 -6.98 -5.99 2.09
CA LEU A 39 -8.39 -5.57 2.27
C LEU A 39 -9.38 -6.54 1.59
N HIS A 40 -9.03 -7.05 0.41
CA HIS A 40 -9.87 -8.01 -0.29
C HIS A 40 -9.83 -9.40 0.35
N ILE A 41 -8.63 -9.90 0.68
CA ILE A 41 -8.46 -11.23 1.28
C ILE A 41 -9.14 -11.31 2.66
N THR A 42 -9.02 -10.26 3.47
CA THR A 42 -9.61 -10.21 4.82
C THR A 42 -11.08 -9.81 4.84
N GLY A 43 -11.62 -9.33 3.72
CA GLY A 43 -12.97 -8.77 3.66
C GLY A 43 -13.12 -7.37 4.29
N THR A 44 -12.07 -6.80 4.87
CA THR A 44 -12.10 -5.49 5.56
C THR A 44 -12.25 -4.31 4.58
N ASN A 45 -12.99 -3.26 4.93
CA ASN A 45 -13.26 -2.14 4.00
C ASN A 45 -12.21 -1.02 4.04
N THR A 46 -11.41 -0.94 5.10
CA THR A 46 -10.45 0.14 5.30
C THR A 46 -9.20 -0.34 6.03
N CYS A 47 -8.07 0.30 5.76
CA CYS A 47 -6.79 0.12 6.46
C CYS A 47 -6.26 1.49 6.89
N ASP A 48 -5.70 1.58 8.09
CA ASP A 48 -4.92 2.74 8.54
C ASP A 48 -3.43 2.49 8.28
N LEU A 49 -2.87 3.15 7.27
CA LEU A 49 -1.45 3.15 7.00
C LEU A 49 -0.77 4.13 7.95
N VAL A 50 -0.02 3.60 8.92
CA VAL A 50 0.77 4.41 9.85
C VAL A 50 2.18 4.57 9.28
N VAL A 51 2.55 5.82 8.98
CA VAL A 51 3.91 6.18 8.56
C VAL A 51 4.57 6.92 9.71
N TRP A 52 5.75 6.45 10.11
CA TRP A 52 6.43 6.96 11.30
C TRP A 52 7.89 7.25 11.02
N THR A 53 8.36 8.35 11.62
CA THR A 53 9.76 8.72 11.73
C THR A 53 10.02 9.24 13.14
N ASN A 54 11.29 9.38 13.53
CA ASN A 54 11.63 10.02 14.82
C ASN A 54 11.16 11.48 14.97
N LYS A 55 10.68 12.13 13.90
CA LYS A 55 10.24 13.53 13.91
C LYS A 55 8.75 13.73 13.62
N ASP A 56 8.05 12.70 13.17
CA ASP A 56 6.71 12.84 12.60
C ASP A 56 5.98 11.47 12.58
N LEU A 57 4.65 11.51 12.74
CA LEU A 57 3.77 10.36 12.64
C LEU A 57 2.53 10.78 11.85
N GLN A 58 2.21 10.05 10.79
CA GLN A 58 1.05 10.31 9.94
C GLN A 58 0.23 9.04 9.80
N VAL A 59 -1.09 9.16 9.91
CA VAL A 59 -2.04 8.06 9.71
C VAL A 59 -2.85 8.35 8.46
N ILE A 60 -2.74 7.48 7.47
CA ILE A 60 -3.37 7.63 6.17
C ILE A 60 -4.41 6.51 6.01
N ARG A 61 -5.68 6.88 6.06
CA ARG A 61 -6.80 5.95 5.85
C ARG A 61 -6.90 5.59 4.37
N ILE A 62 -6.81 4.30 4.07
CA ILE A 62 -6.97 3.75 2.72
C ILE A 62 -8.26 2.93 2.68
N ALA A 63 -9.13 3.25 1.73
CA ALA A 63 -10.36 2.50 1.47
C ALA A 63 -10.10 1.37 0.47
N LYS A 64 -10.88 0.29 0.59
CA LYS A 64 -10.92 -0.78 -0.40
C LYS A 64 -11.39 -0.23 -1.74
N ASP A 65 -10.62 -0.50 -2.79
CA ASP A 65 -10.99 -0.23 -4.17
C ASP A 65 -11.62 -1.48 -4.78
N HIS A 66 -12.92 -1.43 -5.05
CA HIS A 66 -13.67 -2.57 -5.59
C HIS A 66 -13.19 -3.01 -6.97
N LEU A 67 -12.61 -2.10 -7.77
CA LEU A 67 -12.07 -2.42 -9.10
C LEU A 67 -10.77 -3.22 -9.01
N TRP A 68 -10.11 -3.21 -7.86
CA TRP A 68 -8.86 -3.93 -7.66
C TRP A 68 -9.02 -5.45 -7.61
N SER A 69 -10.23 -5.93 -7.30
CA SER A 69 -10.56 -7.34 -7.10
C SER A 69 -10.16 -8.26 -8.27
N VAL A 70 -10.02 -7.71 -9.48
CA VAL A 70 -9.49 -8.40 -10.67
C VAL A 70 -8.07 -8.96 -10.49
N ASN A 71 -7.30 -8.47 -9.52
CA ASN A 71 -5.94 -8.91 -9.25
C ASN A 71 -5.88 -10.12 -8.30
N LEU A 72 -6.99 -10.49 -7.65
CA LEU A 72 -7.02 -11.59 -6.68
C LEU A 72 -6.70 -12.94 -7.32
N SER A 73 -7.24 -13.21 -8.50
CA SER A 73 -6.95 -14.46 -9.23
C SER A 73 -5.45 -14.62 -9.47
N LYS A 74 -4.79 -13.58 -9.98
CA LYS A 74 -3.34 -13.57 -10.22
C LYS A 74 -2.54 -13.84 -8.95
N MET A 75 -2.97 -13.28 -7.80
CA MET A 75 -2.29 -13.53 -6.52
C MET A 75 -2.47 -14.98 -6.04
N ILE A 76 -3.69 -15.52 -6.16
CA ILE A 76 -3.99 -16.91 -5.77
C ILE A 76 -3.20 -17.87 -6.66
N ASP A 77 -3.20 -17.63 -7.98
CA ASP A 77 -2.47 -18.43 -8.95
C ASP A 77 -0.96 -18.41 -8.65
N PHE A 78 -0.38 -17.24 -8.38
CA PHE A 78 1.02 -17.12 -7.96
C PHE A 78 1.29 -17.86 -6.64
N TYR A 79 0.40 -17.74 -5.66
CA TYR A 79 0.57 -18.41 -4.37
C TYR A 79 0.65 -19.93 -4.52
N PHE A 80 -0.31 -20.55 -5.23
CA PHE A 80 -0.35 -22.01 -5.38
C PHE A 80 0.62 -22.55 -6.43
N SER A 81 0.88 -21.80 -7.50
CA SER A 81 1.67 -22.30 -8.65
C SER A 81 3.14 -21.94 -8.58
N SER A 82 3.54 -20.97 -7.76
CA SER A 82 4.93 -20.48 -7.72
C SER A 82 5.47 -20.38 -6.29
N PHE A 83 4.80 -19.64 -5.41
CA PHE A 83 5.30 -19.43 -4.05
C PHE A 83 5.28 -20.71 -3.22
N LEU A 84 4.13 -21.40 -3.15
CA LEU A 84 3.97 -22.60 -2.34
C LEU A 84 4.95 -23.72 -2.76
N PRO A 85 5.14 -24.04 -4.06
CA PRO A 85 6.18 -25.00 -4.49
C PRO A 85 7.60 -24.61 -4.07
N SER A 86 7.96 -23.32 -4.16
CA SER A 86 9.32 -22.84 -3.81
C SER A 86 9.69 -23.02 -2.33
N LEU A 87 8.72 -23.31 -1.45
CA LEU A 87 8.99 -23.57 -0.03
C LEU A 87 9.50 -24.99 0.23
N TYR A 88 9.35 -25.91 -0.72
CA TYR A 88 9.74 -27.31 -0.61
C TYR A 88 10.95 -27.68 -1.48
N GLU A 89 11.51 -26.71 -2.21
CA GLU A 89 12.78 -26.81 -2.96
C GLU A 89 13.97 -26.45 -2.07
#